data_AF-A0A412ERH5-F1
#
_entry.id   AF-A0A412ERH5-F1
#
_cell.length_a   1.000
_cell.length_b   1.000
_cell.length_c   1.000
_cell.angle_alpha   90.00
_cell.angle_beta   90.00
_cell.angle_gamma   90.00
#
_symmetry.space_group_name_H-M   'P 1'
#
loop_
_entity.id
_entity.type
_entity.pdbx_description
1 polymer ?
#
loop_
_entity_poly.entity_id
_entity_poly.type
_entity_poly.pdbx_seq_one_letter_code
_entity_poly.pdbx_strand_id
1 'polypeptide(L)'
;MSKKAKSFEEFYSKNKDDILDIDIVADYAESHDGDTTPFDKDMFCPECKQAELSFVHKTSKRRAHLRRIKSSNHKDGCSYNYEYASKKTVKKYVDSLNYEEIQDKLNSIMNMLCRKHNTKKTTSNDNEDLTKKRKNPMLIPERKDCETVLRALQRKRLNGWIDESDGEDFCVFYGKVKLKVIEKEKNSDDPKKTYKYYLLQIYTQNKKGEWKFRTSLYRGNMRDLVNEEVMYNIVMIGHLDFQFKPFTIKLANKNAIKYREA
;
A
#
# COMPACT_ATOMS: atom_id res chain seq x y z
N MET A 1 11.10 -22.76 -2.26
CA MET A 1 11.18 -21.33 -2.66
C MET A 1 11.70 -20.53 -1.48
N SER A 2 12.81 -19.80 -1.63
CA SER A 2 13.35 -18.97 -0.55
C SER A 2 12.33 -17.90 -0.16
N LYS A 3 12.00 -17.77 1.13
CA LYS A 3 11.07 -16.74 1.62
C LYS A 3 11.68 -15.37 1.34
N LYS A 4 11.08 -14.57 0.47
CA LYS A 4 11.50 -13.18 0.21
C LYS A 4 11.54 -12.43 1.54
N ALA A 5 12.70 -11.92 1.93
CA ALA A 5 12.84 -11.13 3.14
C ALA A 5 11.95 -9.88 3.04
N LYS A 6 11.25 -9.55 4.13
CA LYS A 6 10.38 -8.37 4.15
C LYS A 6 11.23 -7.11 4.20
N SER A 7 10.94 -6.19 3.29
CA SER A 7 11.51 -4.84 3.25
C SER A 7 10.44 -3.81 3.59
N PHE A 8 10.90 -2.60 3.96
CA PHE A 8 10.03 -1.47 4.26
C PHE A 8 10.49 -0.24 3.46
N GLU A 9 9.52 0.55 3.01
CA GLU A 9 9.71 1.82 2.28
C GLU A 9 9.40 3.05 3.14
N GLU A 10 8.92 2.79 4.37
CA GLU A 10 8.59 3.76 5.39
C GLU A 10 9.08 3.21 6.74
N PHE A 11 9.21 4.10 7.70
CA PHE A 11 9.49 3.78 9.11
C PHE A 11 8.74 4.73 10.02
N TYR A 12 8.45 4.27 11.24
CA TYR A 12 8.11 5.16 12.33
C TYR A 12 9.40 5.75 12.90
N SER A 13 9.53 7.08 12.87
CA SER A 13 10.59 7.82 13.54
C SER A 13 10.17 8.08 14.98
N LYS A 14 10.97 7.59 15.94
CA LYS A 14 10.73 7.81 17.37
C LYS A 14 10.92 9.28 17.74
N ASN A 15 11.89 9.95 17.13
CA ASN A 15 12.23 11.35 17.38
C ASN A 15 11.19 12.32 16.82
N LYS A 16 10.59 12.01 15.66
CA LYS A 16 9.53 12.83 15.05
C LYS A 16 8.12 12.43 15.45
N ASP A 17 7.96 11.27 16.10
CA ASP A 17 6.67 10.62 16.39
C ASP A 17 5.75 10.52 15.15
N ASP A 18 6.34 10.26 13.98
CA ASP A 18 5.60 10.19 12.72
C ASP A 18 6.15 9.10 11.79
N ILE A 19 5.36 8.75 10.77
CA ILE A 19 5.81 7.87 9.69
C ILE A 19 6.56 8.70 8.65
N LEU A 20 7.81 8.31 8.40
CA LEU A 20 8.70 8.93 7.44
C LEU A 20 9.02 7.97 6.30
N ASP A 21 9.31 8.55 5.15
CA ASP A 21 9.71 7.83 3.94
C ASP A 21 11.20 7.49 3.98
N ILE A 22 11.56 6.33 3.43
CA ILE A 22 12.96 5.93 3.29
C ILE A 22 13.79 6.96 2.48
N ASP A 23 13.15 7.69 1.57
CA ASP A 23 13.80 8.70 0.75
C ASP A 23 14.53 9.76 1.59
N ILE A 24 14.02 10.09 2.79
CA ILE A 24 14.68 11.04 3.70
C ILE A 24 16.05 10.51 4.16
N VAL A 25 16.13 9.21 4.45
CA VAL A 25 17.38 8.55 4.88
C VAL A 25 18.32 8.38 3.69
N ALA A 26 17.77 7.98 2.54
CA ALA A 26 18.56 7.79 1.32
C ALA A 26 19.18 9.10 0.82
N ASP A 27 18.40 10.20 0.79
CA ASP A 27 18.88 11.51 0.34
C ASP A 27 19.93 12.08 1.32
N TYR A 28 19.77 11.84 2.62
CA TYR A 28 20.78 12.22 3.61
C TYR A 28 22.09 11.44 3.41
N ALA A 29 22.01 10.11 3.32
CA ALA A 29 23.17 9.26 3.13
C ALA A 29 23.90 9.58 1.82
N GLU A 30 23.19 9.90 0.74
CA GLU A 30 23.78 10.30 -0.54
C GLU A 30 24.53 11.64 -0.49
N SER A 31 24.12 12.55 0.41
CA SER A 31 24.76 13.86 0.59
C SER A 31 25.86 13.88 1.67
N HIS A 32 26.02 12.81 2.44
CA HIS A 32 26.94 12.71 3.58
C HIS A 32 27.78 11.42 3.53
N ASP A 33 28.29 11.04 2.35
CA ASP A 33 29.21 9.91 2.15
C ASP A 33 28.74 8.57 2.75
N GLY A 34 27.43 8.32 2.72
CA GLY A 34 26.81 7.12 3.24
C GLY A 34 26.48 7.17 4.74
N ASP A 35 26.64 8.31 5.41
CA ASP A 35 26.29 8.45 6.82
C ASP A 35 24.77 8.25 7.05
N THR A 36 24.44 7.48 8.08
CA THR A 36 23.07 7.24 8.54
C THR A 36 22.93 7.41 10.06
N THR A 37 23.99 7.86 10.74
CA THR A 37 24.02 8.05 12.20
C THR A 37 22.88 8.91 12.75
N PRO A 38 22.35 9.94 12.06
CA PRO A 38 21.20 10.70 12.60
C PRO A 38 19.92 9.88 12.75
N PHE A 39 19.83 8.72 12.07
CA PHE A 39 18.68 7.83 12.10
C PHE A 39 18.92 6.58 12.97
N ASP A 40 20.08 6.47 13.60
CA ASP A 40 20.40 5.36 14.49
C ASP A 40 19.43 5.30 15.67
N LYS A 41 18.86 4.11 15.91
CA LYS A 41 17.84 3.86 16.93
C LYS A 41 16.59 4.74 16.81
N ASP A 42 16.38 5.37 15.66
CA ASP A 42 15.19 6.18 15.39
C ASP A 42 14.18 5.46 14.50
N MET A 43 14.62 4.50 13.67
CA MET A 43 13.78 3.82 12.68
C MET A 43 13.11 2.57 13.24
N PHE A 44 11.78 2.56 13.29
CA PHE A 44 10.98 1.42 13.74
C PHE A 44 9.94 1.02 12.71
N CYS A 45 9.36 -0.18 12.90
CA CYS A 45 8.27 -0.69 12.07
C CYS A 45 7.12 0.33 11.97
N PRO A 46 6.66 0.70 10.76
CA PRO A 46 5.59 1.69 10.59
C PRO A 46 4.26 1.25 11.19
N GLU A 47 4.09 -0.05 11.35
CA GLU A 47 2.82 -0.63 11.77
C GLU A 47 2.75 -0.82 13.28
N CYS A 48 3.77 -1.45 13.88
CA CYS A 48 3.76 -1.78 15.30
C CYS A 48 4.60 -0.85 16.17
N LYS A 49 5.38 0.07 15.59
CA LYS A 49 6.25 1.03 16.27
C LYS A 49 7.27 0.44 17.26
N GLN A 50 7.53 -0.88 17.18
CA GLN A 50 8.34 -1.62 18.14
C GLN A 50 9.60 -2.24 17.53
N ALA A 51 9.48 -2.93 16.39
CA ALA A 51 10.63 -3.58 15.79
C ALA A 51 11.56 -2.55 15.14
N GLU A 52 12.82 -2.52 15.56
CA GLU A 52 13.85 -1.65 15.01
C GLU A 52 14.21 -2.06 13.58
N LEU A 53 14.44 -1.05 12.75
CA LEU A 53 14.81 -1.18 11.35
C LEU A 53 16.21 -0.60 11.12
N SER A 54 16.94 -1.22 10.19
CA SER A 54 18.23 -0.72 9.70
C SER A 54 18.11 -0.34 8.22
N PHE A 55 18.78 0.73 7.83
CA PHE A 55 18.91 1.13 6.43
C PHE A 55 19.84 0.17 5.66
N VAL A 56 19.48 -0.12 4.43
CA VAL A 56 20.31 -0.86 3.48
C VAL A 56 20.50 0.03 2.26
N HIS A 57 21.76 0.38 1.97
CA HIS A 57 22.11 1.24 0.84
C HIS A 57 21.69 0.64 -0.49
N LYS A 58 21.40 1.52 -1.45
CA LYS A 58 21.23 1.11 -2.84
C LYS A 58 22.53 0.48 -3.37
N THR A 59 22.38 -0.51 -4.22
CA THR A 59 23.47 -1.15 -4.98
C THR A 59 23.13 -1.08 -6.45
N SER A 60 24.06 -1.44 -7.33
CA SER A 60 23.79 -1.51 -8.78
C SER A 60 22.62 -2.42 -9.16
N LYS A 61 22.23 -3.36 -8.29
CA LYS A 61 21.16 -4.36 -8.55
C LYS A 61 19.92 -4.20 -7.67
N ARG A 62 19.97 -3.40 -6.60
CA ARG A 62 18.89 -3.30 -5.61
C ARG A 62 18.74 -1.89 -5.09
N ARG A 63 17.51 -1.45 -4.94
CA ARG A 63 17.19 -0.15 -4.35
C ARG A 63 17.48 -0.14 -2.85
N ALA A 64 17.64 1.08 -2.33
CA ALA A 64 17.68 1.28 -0.89
C ALA A 64 16.37 0.78 -0.28
N HIS A 65 16.46 0.11 0.85
CA HIS A 65 15.31 -0.40 1.58
C HIS A 65 15.63 -0.49 3.07
N LEU A 66 14.60 -0.53 3.90
CA LEU A 66 14.76 -0.85 5.30
C LEU A 66 14.54 -2.34 5.52
N ARG A 67 15.26 -2.89 6.49
CA ARG A 67 15.07 -4.27 6.96
C ARG A 67 14.99 -4.29 8.48
N ARG A 68 14.27 -5.26 9.04
CA ARG A 68 14.23 -5.48 10.49
C ARG A 68 15.59 -5.92 11.02
N ILE A 69 16.01 -5.37 12.16
CA ILE A 69 17.16 -5.87 12.91
C ILE A 69 16.83 -7.24 13.50
N LYS A 70 17.69 -8.25 13.30
CA LYS A 70 17.38 -9.65 13.63
C LYS A 70 16.96 -9.86 15.09
N SER A 71 17.59 -9.16 16.03
CA SER A 71 17.30 -9.21 17.47
C SER A 71 16.02 -8.47 17.89
N SER A 72 15.46 -7.61 17.03
CA SER A 72 14.31 -6.78 17.37
C SER A 72 13.00 -7.39 16.86
N ASN A 73 12.05 -7.66 17.76
CA ASN A 73 10.80 -8.36 17.44
C ASN A 73 9.63 -7.39 17.24
N HIS A 74 8.67 -7.77 16.38
CA HIS A 74 7.41 -7.02 16.27
C HIS A 74 6.48 -7.34 17.44
N LYS A 75 5.57 -6.40 17.73
CA LYS A 75 4.44 -6.62 18.63
C LYS A 75 3.51 -7.70 18.09
N ASP A 76 2.83 -8.41 18.99
CA ASP A 76 1.76 -9.33 18.66
C ASP A 76 0.70 -8.66 17.76
N GLY A 77 0.25 -9.42 16.75
CA GLY A 77 -0.72 -8.93 15.77
C GLY A 77 -0.15 -8.09 14.63
N CYS A 78 1.15 -7.76 14.63
CA CYS A 78 1.80 -7.10 13.50
C CYS A 78 1.79 -8.00 12.24
N SER A 79 1.39 -7.46 11.09
CA SER A 79 1.34 -8.17 9.81
C SER A 79 2.71 -8.67 9.38
N TYR A 80 3.78 -8.00 9.84
CA TYR A 80 5.14 -8.38 9.56
C TYR A 80 5.55 -9.72 10.19
N ASN A 81 4.81 -10.25 11.18
CA ASN A 81 5.03 -11.58 11.77
C ASN A 81 4.53 -12.76 10.91
N TYR A 82 3.70 -12.50 9.89
CA TYR A 82 3.02 -13.55 9.12
C TYR A 82 3.59 -13.65 7.71
N GLU A 83 3.60 -14.83 7.07
CA GLU A 83 4.04 -14.90 5.67
C GLU A 83 3.08 -14.16 4.74
N TYR A 84 3.58 -13.67 3.60
CA TYR A 84 2.73 -13.04 2.60
C TYR A 84 1.76 -14.04 1.98
N ALA A 85 0.53 -13.58 1.74
CA ALA A 85 -0.46 -14.33 1.01
C ALA A 85 -0.07 -14.49 -0.46
N SER A 86 -0.35 -15.65 -1.04
CA SER A 86 -0.14 -15.88 -2.48
C SER A 86 -1.17 -15.11 -3.31
N LYS A 87 -0.87 -14.84 -4.59
CA LYS A 87 -1.82 -14.26 -5.56
C LYS A 87 -3.18 -14.97 -5.56
N LYS A 88 -3.18 -16.32 -5.55
CA LYS A 88 -4.40 -17.14 -5.53
C LYS A 88 -5.19 -16.95 -4.23
N THR A 89 -4.48 -16.90 -3.09
CA THR A 89 -5.10 -16.72 -1.77
C THR A 89 -5.76 -15.36 -1.65
N VAL A 90 -5.09 -14.27 -2.06
CA VAL A 90 -5.67 -12.92 -2.01
C VAL A 90 -6.87 -12.82 -2.94
N LYS A 91 -6.77 -13.32 -4.18
CA LYS A 91 -7.88 -13.29 -5.13
C LYS A 91 -9.11 -14.03 -4.60
N LYS A 92 -8.93 -15.27 -4.13
CA LYS A 92 -10.01 -16.08 -3.53
C LYS A 92 -10.65 -15.38 -2.33
N TYR A 93 -9.83 -14.77 -1.47
CA TYR A 93 -10.34 -14.03 -0.31
C TYR A 93 -11.18 -12.83 -0.76
N VAL A 94 -10.66 -11.96 -1.63
CA VAL A 94 -11.40 -10.76 -2.07
C VAL A 94 -12.68 -11.14 -2.83
N ASP A 95 -12.66 -12.19 -3.64
CA ASP A 95 -13.85 -12.66 -4.38
C ASP A 95 -14.92 -13.30 -3.46
N SER A 96 -14.54 -13.75 -2.27
CA SER A 96 -15.49 -14.27 -1.29
C SER A 96 -16.22 -13.18 -0.50
N LEU A 97 -15.76 -11.93 -0.59
CA LEU A 97 -16.37 -10.80 0.11
C LEU A 97 -17.43 -10.12 -0.75
N ASN A 98 -18.50 -9.65 -0.11
CA ASN A 98 -19.48 -8.78 -0.73
C ASN A 98 -18.97 -7.32 -0.83
N TYR A 99 -19.76 -6.44 -1.44
CA TYR A 99 -19.38 -5.03 -1.62
C TYR A 99 -19.08 -4.34 -0.28
N GLU A 100 -19.97 -4.45 0.69
CA GLU A 100 -19.86 -3.78 1.99
C GLU A 100 -18.61 -4.26 2.75
N GLU A 101 -18.38 -5.57 2.77
CA GLU A 101 -17.20 -6.18 3.40
C GLU A 101 -15.89 -5.72 2.75
N ILE A 102 -15.85 -5.57 1.42
CA ILE A 102 -14.70 -5.02 0.70
C ILE A 102 -14.48 -3.56 1.13
N GLN A 103 -15.55 -2.75 1.18
CA GLN A 103 -15.45 -1.34 1.56
C GLN A 103 -14.98 -1.18 3.01
N ASP A 104 -15.49 -1.99 3.95
CA ASP A 104 -15.08 -1.98 5.36
C ASP A 104 -13.63 -2.40 5.55
N LYS A 105 -13.18 -3.42 4.79
CA LYS A 105 -11.78 -3.83 4.76
C LYS A 105 -10.89 -2.70 4.28
N LEU A 106 -11.23 -2.05 3.16
CA LEU A 106 -10.47 -0.94 2.61
C LEU A 106 -10.48 0.30 3.52
N ASN A 107 -11.60 0.60 4.17
CA ASN A 107 -11.70 1.65 5.18
C ASN A 107 -10.75 1.38 6.35
N SER A 108 -10.69 0.14 6.83
CA SER A 108 -9.79 -0.27 7.91
C SER A 108 -8.32 -0.15 7.50
N ILE A 109 -7.98 -0.57 6.28
CA ILE A 109 -6.62 -0.43 5.72
C ILE A 109 -6.26 1.06 5.55
N MET A 110 -7.16 1.88 5.02
CA MET A 110 -6.94 3.32 4.82
C MET A 110 -6.77 4.05 6.15
N ASN A 111 -7.53 3.67 7.17
CA ASN A 111 -7.38 4.22 8.51
C ASN A 111 -6.02 3.83 9.13
N MET A 112 -5.50 2.65 8.81
CA MET A 112 -4.16 2.23 9.25
C MET A 112 -3.04 2.94 8.49
N LEU A 113 -3.15 3.07 7.16
CA LEU A 113 -2.05 3.49 6.30
C LEU A 113 -2.03 4.98 5.96
N CYS A 114 -3.16 5.68 6.01
CA CYS A 114 -3.29 7.06 5.52
C CYS A 114 -3.59 8.10 6.63
N ARG A 115 -3.68 7.70 7.90
CA ARG A 115 -3.92 8.66 9.01
C ARG A 115 -2.63 9.37 9.39
N LYS A 116 -2.70 10.69 9.57
CA LYS A 116 -1.65 11.47 10.25
C LYS A 116 -1.58 11.03 11.71
N HIS A 117 -0.42 10.61 12.20
CA HIS A 117 -0.26 10.18 13.59
C HIS A 117 -0.34 11.34 14.59
N ASN A 118 -0.26 12.59 14.13
CA ASN A 118 -0.28 13.81 14.96
C ASN A 118 -1.67 14.36 15.33
N THR A 119 -2.71 13.54 15.37
CA THR A 119 -3.94 13.95 16.07
C THR A 119 -3.74 13.64 17.54
N LYS A 120 -3.63 14.68 18.37
CA LYS A 120 -3.71 14.59 19.84
C LYS A 120 -4.74 13.52 20.18
N LYS A 121 -4.38 12.56 21.02
CA LYS A 121 -5.32 11.61 21.62
C LYS A 121 -6.50 12.40 22.19
N THR A 122 -7.58 12.55 21.43
CA THR A 122 -8.89 12.66 22.04
C THR A 122 -9.04 11.35 22.78
N THR A 123 -9.07 11.43 24.10
CA THR A 123 -9.47 10.35 25.00
C THR A 123 -10.91 9.94 24.65
N SER A 124 -11.08 9.22 23.55
CA SER A 124 -12.15 8.25 23.43
C SER A 124 -11.76 7.12 24.37
N ASN A 125 -12.49 6.99 25.46
CA ASN A 125 -12.41 5.85 26.37
C ASN A 125 -12.33 4.57 25.54
N ASP A 126 -11.15 3.96 25.47
CA ASP A 126 -10.95 2.60 24.97
C ASP A 126 -11.49 1.62 26.02
N ASN A 127 -12.78 1.72 26.35
CA ASN A 127 -13.58 0.59 26.80
C ASN A 127 -14.08 -0.12 25.52
N GLU A 128 -13.16 -0.51 24.65
CA GLU A 128 -13.45 -1.53 23.65
C GLU A 128 -13.24 -2.88 24.31
N ASP A 129 -14.35 -3.41 24.82
CA ASP A 129 -14.69 -4.82 24.89
C ASP A 129 -13.54 -5.77 24.49
N LEU A 130 -12.89 -6.33 25.51
CA LEU A 130 -11.78 -7.29 25.44
C LEU A 130 -12.12 -8.57 24.64
N THR A 131 -13.34 -8.71 24.10
CA THR A 131 -13.82 -9.88 23.38
C THR A 131 -13.69 -9.82 21.85
N LYS A 132 -13.36 -8.67 21.24
CA LYS A 132 -13.00 -8.58 19.81
C LYS A 132 -11.63 -7.96 19.61
N LYS A 133 -10.57 -8.78 19.69
CA LYS A 133 -9.23 -8.42 19.19
C LYS A 133 -9.40 -7.83 17.78
N ARG A 134 -9.27 -6.50 17.62
CA ARG A 134 -9.31 -5.84 16.30
C ARG A 134 -8.27 -6.52 15.42
N LYS A 135 -8.73 -7.39 14.51
CA LYS A 135 -7.84 -8.14 13.62
C LYS A 135 -7.17 -7.13 12.71
N ASN A 136 -5.84 -7.21 12.63
CA ASN A 136 -5.07 -6.35 11.76
C ASN A 136 -5.62 -6.39 10.32
N PRO A 137 -6.03 -5.26 9.72
CA PRO A 137 -6.64 -5.22 8.40
C PRO A 137 -5.70 -5.71 7.28
N MET A 138 -4.38 -5.72 7.52
CA MET A 138 -3.40 -6.29 6.60
C MET A 138 -3.31 -7.82 6.67
N LEU A 139 -4.07 -8.49 7.56
CA LEU A 139 -4.12 -9.95 7.65
C LEU A 139 -5.39 -10.51 6.98
N ILE A 140 -5.23 -11.64 6.30
CA ILE A 140 -6.32 -12.43 5.72
C ILE A 140 -6.22 -13.89 6.15
N PRO A 141 -7.35 -14.59 6.36
CA PRO A 141 -7.35 -16.01 6.65
C PRO A 141 -7.06 -16.84 5.38
N GLU A 142 -6.24 -17.87 5.54
CA GLU A 142 -6.00 -18.94 4.56
C GLU A 142 -6.38 -20.28 5.22
N ARG A 143 -7.35 -20.99 4.64
CA ARG A 143 -7.68 -22.35 5.08
C ARG A 143 -6.66 -23.33 4.50
N LYS A 144 -5.96 -24.05 5.36
CA LYS A 144 -5.13 -25.21 5.02
C LYS A 144 -5.67 -26.41 5.78
N ASP A 145 -6.15 -27.39 5.04
CA ASP A 145 -6.76 -28.60 5.60
C ASP A 145 -7.86 -28.25 6.64
N CYS A 146 -7.61 -28.55 7.92
CA CYS A 146 -8.52 -28.27 9.04
C CYS A 146 -8.16 -27.00 9.84
N GLU A 147 -7.08 -26.29 9.48
CA GLU A 147 -6.61 -25.11 10.21
C GLU A 147 -6.77 -23.82 9.39
N THR A 148 -7.06 -22.72 10.09
CA THR A 148 -7.05 -21.38 9.49
C THR A 148 -5.79 -20.65 9.91
N VAL A 149 -4.89 -20.43 8.96
CA VAL A 149 -3.64 -19.68 9.17
C VAL A 149 -3.83 -18.24 8.70
N LEU A 150 -3.26 -17.27 9.40
CA LEU A 150 -3.26 -15.87 8.95
C LEU A 150 -2.09 -15.60 8.01
N ARG A 151 -2.38 -14.88 6.92
CA ARG A 151 -1.40 -14.41 5.93
C ARG A 151 -1.45 -12.91 5.81
N ALA A 152 -0.30 -12.30 5.56
CA ALA A 152 -0.18 -10.86 5.39
C ALA A 152 -0.41 -10.44 3.94
N LEU A 153 -1.12 -9.34 3.75
CA LEU A 153 -1.14 -8.60 2.49
C LEU A 153 0.17 -7.82 2.36
N GLN A 154 0.76 -7.82 1.17
CA GLN A 154 1.84 -6.92 0.83
C GLN A 154 1.29 -5.50 0.71
N ARG A 155 2.09 -4.47 1.01
CA ARG A 155 1.72 -3.07 0.82
C ARG A 155 2.77 -2.33 0.02
N LYS A 156 2.34 -1.39 -0.79
CA LYS A 156 3.18 -0.59 -1.67
C LYS A 156 2.64 0.83 -1.76
N ARG A 157 3.52 1.82 -1.62
CA ARG A 157 3.13 3.22 -1.77
C ARG A 157 3.08 3.61 -3.24
N LEU A 158 2.08 4.38 -3.63
CA LEU A 158 1.95 4.88 -4.99
C LEU A 158 3.04 5.92 -5.32
N ASN A 159 3.42 6.75 -4.34
CA ASN A 159 4.47 7.75 -4.48
C ASN A 159 5.88 7.15 -4.36
N GLY A 160 6.01 5.92 -3.83
CA GLY A 160 7.29 5.21 -3.77
C GLY A 160 7.73 4.70 -5.13
N TRP A 161 8.92 4.12 -5.25
CA TRP A 161 9.39 3.56 -6.51
C TRP A 161 8.68 2.24 -6.85
N ILE A 162 8.17 2.09 -8.07
CA ILE A 162 7.52 0.87 -8.58
C ILE A 162 8.19 0.45 -9.89
N ASP A 163 8.68 -0.79 -9.97
CA ASP A 163 9.12 -1.44 -11.22
C ASP A 163 8.90 -2.97 -11.17
N GLU A 164 9.32 -3.68 -12.21
CA GLU A 164 9.12 -5.13 -12.36
C GLU A 164 9.67 -5.99 -11.21
N SER A 165 10.67 -5.49 -10.45
CA SER A 165 11.21 -6.20 -9.27
C SER A 165 10.22 -6.30 -8.10
N ASP A 166 9.17 -5.49 -8.12
CA ASP A 166 8.05 -5.55 -7.19
C ASP A 166 7.12 -6.75 -7.48
N GLY A 167 7.22 -7.35 -8.67
CA GLY A 167 6.47 -8.53 -9.08
C GLY A 167 4.99 -8.27 -9.39
N GLU A 168 4.26 -9.34 -9.67
CA GLU A 168 2.85 -9.29 -10.09
C GLU A 168 1.89 -9.98 -9.10
N ASP A 169 2.34 -10.14 -7.85
CA ASP A 169 1.49 -10.58 -6.74
C ASP A 169 0.51 -9.47 -6.35
N PHE A 170 -0.56 -9.85 -5.65
CA PHE A 170 -1.50 -8.87 -5.12
C PHE A 170 -0.89 -8.08 -3.96
N CYS A 171 -1.02 -6.77 -4.06
CA CYS A 171 -0.57 -5.79 -3.08
C CYS A 171 -1.70 -4.81 -2.75
N VAL A 172 -1.63 -4.27 -1.53
CA VAL A 172 -2.35 -3.07 -1.14
C VAL A 172 -1.56 -1.87 -1.65
N PHE A 173 -2.09 -1.15 -2.63
CA PHE A 173 -1.54 0.14 -3.06
C PHE A 173 -2.23 1.27 -2.31
N TYR A 174 -1.44 2.23 -1.83
CA TYR A 174 -1.96 3.35 -1.04
C TYR A 174 -1.12 4.62 -1.21
N GLY A 175 -1.70 5.76 -0.84
CA GLY A 175 -1.00 7.04 -0.82
C GLY A 175 -1.93 8.24 -0.96
N LYS A 176 -1.33 9.42 -1.06
CA LYS A 176 -2.01 10.68 -1.38
C LYS A 176 -1.89 10.96 -2.87
N VAL A 177 -3.02 11.18 -3.53
CA VAL A 177 -3.09 11.28 -4.99
C VAL A 177 -4.04 12.38 -5.44
N LYS A 178 -3.83 12.89 -6.66
CA LYS A 178 -4.89 13.55 -7.44
C LYS A 178 -5.50 12.53 -8.40
N LEU A 179 -6.81 12.64 -8.62
CA LEU A 179 -7.57 11.71 -9.44
C LEU A 179 -8.17 12.44 -10.63
N LYS A 180 -8.21 11.75 -11.78
CA LYS A 180 -8.84 12.24 -13.00
C LYS A 180 -9.54 11.10 -13.72
N VAL A 181 -10.72 11.36 -14.25
CA VAL A 181 -11.46 10.36 -15.04
C VAL A 181 -11.36 10.69 -16.52
N ILE A 182 -10.93 9.70 -17.29
CA ILE A 182 -10.91 9.78 -18.76
C ILE A 182 -11.94 8.81 -19.32
N GLU A 183 -12.81 9.32 -20.20
CA GLU A 183 -13.66 8.51 -21.07
C GLU A 183 -12.89 8.13 -22.33
N LYS A 184 -13.00 6.87 -22.75
CA LYS A 184 -12.45 6.35 -24.00
C LYS A 184 -13.49 5.50 -24.72
N GLU A 185 -13.33 5.41 -26.03
CA GLU A 185 -14.14 4.54 -26.88
C GLU A 185 -13.26 3.42 -27.43
N LYS A 186 -13.84 2.23 -27.58
CA LYS A 186 -13.20 1.10 -28.25
C LYS A 186 -14.19 0.43 -29.19
N ASN A 187 -13.70 0.07 -30.38
CA ASN A 187 -14.46 -0.73 -31.33
C ASN A 187 -14.65 -2.13 -30.75
N SER A 188 -15.88 -2.62 -30.81
CA SER A 188 -16.21 -4.02 -30.54
C SER A 188 -15.70 -4.90 -31.68
N ASP A 189 -15.75 -6.22 -31.48
CA ASP A 189 -15.53 -7.20 -32.55
C ASP A 189 -16.57 -7.08 -33.69
N ASP A 190 -17.71 -6.43 -33.42
CA ASP A 190 -18.66 -5.93 -34.40
C ASP A 190 -18.25 -4.52 -34.84
N PRO A 191 -17.83 -4.30 -36.10
CA PRO A 191 -17.35 -3.01 -36.61
C PRO A 191 -18.35 -1.85 -36.47
N LYS A 192 -19.64 -2.16 -36.26
CA LYS A 192 -20.70 -1.16 -36.10
C LYS A 192 -21.00 -0.77 -34.64
N LYS A 193 -20.30 -1.35 -33.67
CA LYS A 193 -20.53 -1.07 -32.24
C LYS A 193 -19.26 -0.55 -31.59
N THR A 194 -19.33 0.66 -31.07
CA THR A 194 -18.34 1.18 -30.12
C THR A 194 -18.88 1.00 -28.71
N TYR A 195 -18.00 0.68 -27.77
CA TYR A 195 -18.34 0.76 -26.34
C TYR A 195 -17.46 1.79 -25.65
N LYS A 196 -18.10 2.50 -24.73
CA LYS A 196 -17.45 3.48 -23.87
C LYS A 196 -16.88 2.78 -22.64
N TYR A 197 -15.68 3.19 -22.24
CA TYR A 197 -15.08 2.76 -20.99
C TYR A 197 -14.35 3.92 -20.32
N TYR A 198 -14.20 3.81 -19.00
CA TYR A 198 -13.57 4.82 -18.18
C TYR A 198 -12.24 4.32 -17.62
N LEU A 199 -11.29 5.24 -17.57
CA LEU A 199 -10.03 5.07 -16.87
C LEU A 199 -9.98 6.07 -15.71
N LEU A 200 -9.66 5.57 -14.52
CA LEU A 200 -9.30 6.42 -13.38
C LEU A 200 -7.78 6.60 -13.39
N GLN A 201 -7.33 7.79 -13.77
CA GLN A 201 -5.93 8.18 -13.73
C GLN A 201 -5.54 8.65 -12.32
N ILE A 202 -4.34 8.25 -11.92
CA ILE A 202 -3.77 8.53 -10.62
C ILE A 202 -2.52 9.38 -10.83
N TYR A 203 -2.46 10.50 -10.11
CA TYR A 203 -1.33 11.42 -10.11
C TYR A 203 -0.70 11.46 -8.72
N THR A 204 0.63 11.45 -8.67
CA THR A 204 1.42 11.51 -7.44
C THR A 204 2.37 12.69 -7.49
N GLN A 205 2.69 13.28 -6.34
CA GLN A 205 3.72 14.31 -6.26
C GLN A 205 5.11 13.70 -6.41
N ASN A 206 5.96 14.34 -7.22
CA ASN A 206 7.39 14.07 -7.25
C ASN A 206 8.12 14.80 -6.11
N LYS A 207 9.44 14.61 -6.00
CA LYS A 207 10.27 15.29 -4.99
C LYS A 207 10.25 16.83 -5.07
N LYS A 208 9.88 17.40 -6.23
CA LYS A 208 9.72 18.85 -6.41
C LYS A 208 8.33 19.37 -6.04
N GLY A 209 7.43 18.49 -5.56
CA GLY A 209 6.04 18.83 -5.25
C GLY A 209 5.10 18.89 -6.46
N GLU A 210 5.59 18.59 -7.67
CA GLU A 210 4.80 18.62 -8.89
C GLU A 210 3.95 17.35 -9.03
N TRP A 211 2.67 17.51 -9.36
CA TRP A 211 1.78 16.39 -9.67
C TRP A 211 2.11 15.82 -11.06
N LYS A 212 2.52 14.55 -11.10
CA LYS A 212 2.78 13.82 -12.35
C LYS A 212 1.87 12.62 -12.48
N PHE A 213 1.51 12.29 -13.71
CA PHE A 213 0.79 11.07 -14.02
C PHE A 213 1.59 9.87 -13.53
N ARG A 214 0.95 8.99 -12.74
CA ARG A 214 1.58 7.82 -12.15
C ARG A 214 1.15 6.53 -12.82
N THR A 215 -0.15 6.32 -12.91
CA THR A 215 -0.75 5.10 -13.45
C THR A 215 -2.23 5.33 -13.75
N SER A 216 -2.87 4.35 -14.37
CA SER A 216 -4.32 4.34 -14.59
C SER A 216 -4.93 2.98 -14.21
N LEU A 217 -6.21 3.05 -13.85
CA LEU A 217 -7.05 1.91 -13.53
C LEU A 217 -8.15 1.81 -14.56
N TYR A 218 -8.36 0.61 -15.11
CA TYR A 218 -9.54 0.34 -15.94
C TYR A 218 -10.78 0.19 -15.06
N ARG A 219 -11.82 0.98 -15.35
CA ARG A 219 -13.08 1.01 -14.59
C ARG A 219 -14.26 0.45 -15.38
N GLY A 220 -14.03 0.03 -16.63
CA GLY A 220 -15.10 -0.47 -17.49
C GLY A 220 -16.15 0.61 -17.72
N ASN A 221 -17.42 0.28 -17.53
CA ASN A 221 -18.53 1.23 -17.64
C ASN A 221 -18.74 2.10 -16.39
N MET A 222 -17.94 1.93 -15.33
CA MET A 222 -18.07 2.70 -14.10
C MET A 222 -17.34 4.04 -14.22
N ARG A 223 -18.09 5.14 -14.17
CA ARG A 223 -17.53 6.48 -14.07
C ARG A 223 -17.39 6.87 -12.59
N ASP A 224 -16.16 7.02 -12.11
CA ASP A 224 -15.90 7.52 -10.76
C ASP A 224 -16.25 9.01 -10.66
N LEU A 225 -16.84 9.42 -9.53
CA LEU A 225 -17.09 10.83 -9.23
C LEU A 225 -15.90 11.37 -8.43
N VAL A 226 -15.11 12.25 -9.04
CA VAL A 226 -13.89 12.82 -8.46
C VAL A 226 -13.79 14.31 -8.81
N ASN A 227 -13.17 15.07 -7.91
CA ASN A 227 -12.80 16.47 -8.14
C ASN A 227 -11.29 16.52 -8.42
N GLU A 228 -10.89 16.94 -9.64
CA GLU A 228 -9.47 16.97 -10.06
C GLU A 228 -8.61 17.95 -9.23
N GLU A 229 -9.24 18.91 -8.55
CA GLU A 229 -8.54 19.90 -7.73
C GLU A 229 -8.20 19.40 -6.31
N VAL A 230 -8.89 18.35 -5.85
CA VAL A 230 -8.78 17.85 -4.48
C VAL A 230 -7.74 16.72 -4.38
N MET A 231 -7.07 16.65 -3.24
CA MET A 231 -6.21 15.53 -2.88
C MET A 231 -7.01 14.43 -2.20
N TYR A 232 -6.74 13.18 -2.57
CA TYR A 232 -7.38 12.00 -2.03
C TYR A 232 -6.37 11.11 -1.31
N ASN A 233 -6.76 10.56 -0.17
CA ASN A 233 -6.18 9.32 0.33
C ASN A 233 -6.83 8.17 -0.45
N ILE A 234 -6.03 7.31 -1.07
CA ILE A 234 -6.49 6.16 -1.83
C ILE A 234 -5.92 4.87 -1.24
N VAL A 235 -6.72 3.80 -1.27
CA VAL A 235 -6.31 2.42 -1.00
C VAL A 235 -6.98 1.51 -2.02
N MET A 236 -6.22 0.56 -2.55
CA MET A 236 -6.75 -0.47 -3.46
C MET A 236 -6.01 -1.78 -3.30
N ILE A 237 -6.69 -2.90 -3.57
CA ILE A 237 -6.07 -4.23 -3.62
C ILE A 237 -6.03 -4.65 -5.08
N GLY A 238 -4.83 -4.81 -5.62
CA GLY A 238 -4.60 -5.13 -7.02
C GLY A 238 -3.22 -5.73 -7.25
N HIS A 239 -2.88 -5.98 -8.50
CA HIS A 239 -1.52 -6.34 -8.88
C HIS A 239 -1.02 -5.42 -9.99
N LEU A 240 0.30 -5.28 -10.09
CA LEU A 240 0.93 -4.53 -11.16
C LEU A 240 0.76 -5.28 -12.48
N ASP A 241 0.60 -4.51 -13.54
CA ASP A 241 0.59 -4.98 -14.91
C ASP A 241 1.44 -4.04 -15.77
N PHE A 242 2.56 -4.57 -16.24
CA PHE A 242 3.57 -3.85 -17.03
C PHE A 242 3.37 -3.98 -18.54
N GLN A 243 2.28 -4.62 -19.00
CA GLN A 243 1.96 -4.71 -20.43
C GLN A 243 1.84 -3.33 -21.09
N PHE A 244 1.45 -2.30 -20.33
CA PHE A 244 1.32 -0.92 -20.80
C PHE A 244 2.23 0.01 -20.00
N LYS A 245 2.96 0.91 -20.68
CA LYS A 245 3.81 1.90 -20.02
C LYS A 245 2.98 3.08 -19.45
N PRO A 246 3.34 3.64 -18.28
CA PRO A 246 4.44 3.24 -17.40
C PRO A 246 4.19 1.92 -16.65
N PHE A 247 2.97 1.72 -16.14
CA PHE A 247 2.40 0.45 -15.65
C PHE A 247 0.92 0.73 -15.36
N THR A 248 0.10 -0.31 -15.23
CA THR A 248 -1.28 -0.22 -14.75
C THR A 248 -1.46 -1.07 -13.50
N ILE A 249 -2.55 -0.85 -12.77
CA ILE A 249 -2.93 -1.70 -11.64
C ILE A 249 -4.24 -2.39 -11.99
N LYS A 250 -4.20 -3.73 -12.01
CA LYS A 250 -5.39 -4.57 -12.17
C LYS A 250 -5.97 -4.88 -10.80
N LEU A 251 -7.17 -4.38 -10.52
CA LEU A 251 -7.83 -4.59 -9.24
C LEU A 251 -8.17 -6.08 -9.03
N ALA A 252 -8.06 -6.55 -7.78
CA ALA A 252 -8.46 -7.90 -7.40
C ALA A 252 -9.96 -8.13 -7.66
N ASN A 253 -10.77 -7.10 -7.44
CA ASN A 253 -12.19 -7.03 -7.71
C ASN A 253 -12.51 -5.60 -8.15
N LYS A 254 -13.53 -5.39 -9.00
CA LYS A 254 -13.92 -4.04 -9.46
C LYS A 254 -14.17 -3.04 -8.31
N ASN A 255 -14.57 -3.54 -7.14
CA ASN A 255 -14.85 -2.77 -5.94
C ASN A 255 -13.66 -2.69 -4.97
N ALA A 256 -12.52 -3.31 -5.28
CA ALA A 256 -11.32 -3.35 -4.42
C ALA A 256 -10.52 -2.04 -4.45
N ILE A 257 -11.21 -0.91 -4.39
CA ILE A 257 -10.68 0.45 -4.38
C ILE A 257 -11.54 1.33 -3.48
N LYS A 258 -10.88 2.20 -2.73
CA LYS A 258 -11.49 3.25 -1.91
C LYS A 258 -10.64 4.49 -1.99
N TYR A 259 -11.28 5.64 -2.10
CA TYR A 259 -10.64 6.94 -1.95
C TYR A 259 -11.54 7.88 -1.14
N ARG A 260 -10.93 8.81 -0.41
CA ARG A 260 -11.61 9.90 0.33
C ARG A 260 -10.72 11.13 0.32
N GLU A 261 -11.30 12.32 0.41
CA GLU A 261 -10.55 13.57 0.49
C GLU A 261 -9.56 13.54 1.67
N ALA A 262 -8.36 14.09 1.46
CA ALA A 262 -7.19 13.93 2.33
C ALA A 262 -7.00 15.03 3.37
#